data_AF-A0A7C4GNW6-F1
#
_entry.id   AF-A0A7C4GNW6-F1
#
_cell.length_a   1.000
_cell.length_b   1.000
_cell.length_c   1.000
_cell.angle_alpha   90.00
_cell.angle_beta   90.00
_cell.angle_gamma   90.00
#
_symmetry.space_group_name_H-M   'P 1'
#
loop_
_entity.id
_entity.type
_entity.pdbx_description
1 polymer ?
#
loop_
_entity_poly.entity_id
_entity_poly.type
_entity_poly.pdbx_seq_one_letter_code
_entity_poly.pdbx_strand_id
1 'polypeptide(L)'
;MTLSVQAFWLPKGGHSEEEYEDSFAFSIQEQRFAIADGATETSFAKQWAQSLVQAFISNPPPFPSETNWRERLEGWLRPIQQSWEEGIDWENLAWFAVEKARMGASSSLLGVIFEKVSPGILRWLALAFGDSCLFQIRGNELLVAFPLDKAEKFNNRPILLCSYPQNNQRVWDKVQAKEGDCQPEDIFLLITDALAQWFLIQWEEGKKPWEELCNLRNQKDFVLFVSRLRYERKIKNDDVTLLIIRARRGGEG
;
A
#
# COMPACT_ATOMS: atom_id res chain seq x y z
N MET A 1 9.49 -7.22 -21.49
CA MET A 1 8.56 -6.29 -20.82
C MET A 1 9.36 -5.52 -19.79
N THR A 2 9.15 -4.21 -19.69
CA THR A 2 9.76 -3.36 -18.67
C THR A 2 8.68 -2.71 -17.83
N LEU A 3 8.97 -2.49 -16.55
CA LEU A 3 8.08 -1.78 -15.63
C LEU A 3 8.64 -0.39 -15.37
N SER A 4 7.76 0.60 -15.32
CA SER A 4 8.07 1.95 -14.86
C SER A 4 7.10 2.34 -13.77
N VAL A 5 7.52 3.19 -12.84
CA VAL A 5 6.70 3.61 -11.71
C VAL A 5 6.71 5.13 -11.55
N GLN A 6 5.57 5.68 -11.17
CA GLN A 6 5.45 7.03 -10.62
C GLN A 6 4.84 6.91 -9.23
N ALA A 7 5.32 7.73 -8.30
CA ALA A 7 4.81 7.81 -6.94
C ALA A 7 4.32 9.22 -6.65
N PHE A 8 3.16 9.32 -6.01
CA PHE A 8 2.57 10.56 -5.54
C PHE A 8 2.05 10.36 -4.12
N TRP A 9 2.14 11.41 -3.31
CA TRP A 9 1.68 11.36 -1.92
C TRP A 9 1.24 12.73 -1.42
N LEU A 10 0.32 12.81 -0.46
CA LEU A 10 -0.08 14.08 0.13
C LEU A 10 -0.53 13.88 1.58
N PRO A 11 0.03 14.62 2.55
CA PRO A 11 -0.43 14.57 3.92
C PRO A 11 -1.89 14.98 4.07
N LYS A 12 -2.51 14.60 5.18
CA LYS A 12 -3.82 15.12 5.64
C LYS A 12 -3.87 16.64 5.52
N GLY A 13 -5.01 17.18 5.12
CA GLY A 13 -5.20 18.63 5.03
C GLY A 13 -4.98 19.28 6.40
N GLY A 14 -4.06 20.24 6.45
CA GLY A 14 -3.66 20.93 7.68
C GLY A 14 -2.44 20.33 8.38
N HIS A 15 -1.92 19.19 7.91
CA HIS A 15 -0.73 18.54 8.44
C HIS A 15 0.50 18.86 7.59
N SER A 16 1.69 18.81 8.20
CA SER A 16 2.96 18.96 7.51
C SER A 16 3.44 17.65 6.86
N GLU A 17 4.52 17.71 6.08
CA GLU A 17 5.15 16.51 5.50
C GLU A 17 5.76 15.60 6.57
N GLU A 18 6.18 16.16 7.70
CA GLU A 18 6.70 15.40 8.84
C GLU A 18 5.62 14.54 9.49
N GLU A 19 4.37 15.00 9.47
CA GLU A 19 3.17 14.35 10.03
C GLU A 19 2.51 13.33 9.08
N TYR A 20 3.05 13.14 7.87
CA TYR A 20 2.62 12.08 6.95
C TYR A 20 3.02 10.69 7.48
N GLU A 21 2.03 9.81 7.62
CA GLU A 21 2.12 8.49 8.26
C GLU A 21 2.06 7.33 7.26
N ASP A 22 1.54 7.56 6.06
CA ASP A 22 1.66 6.64 4.92
C ASP A 22 3.14 6.41 4.53
N SER A 23 3.39 5.30 3.84
CA SER A 23 4.72 4.97 3.31
C SER A 23 4.63 4.18 2.01
N PHE A 24 5.66 4.28 1.18
CA PHE A 24 5.80 3.49 -0.03
C PHE A 24 7.26 3.19 -0.35
N ALA A 25 7.50 2.08 -1.04
CA ALA A 25 8.81 1.70 -1.54
C ALA A 25 8.69 0.87 -2.83
N PHE A 26 9.74 0.87 -3.64
CA PHE A 26 9.80 0.03 -4.84
C PHE A 26 11.23 -0.30 -5.26
N SER A 27 11.39 -1.43 -5.95
CA SER A 27 12.62 -1.81 -6.65
C SER A 27 12.27 -2.21 -8.08
N ILE A 28 12.75 -1.44 -9.06
CA ILE A 28 12.57 -1.74 -10.48
C ILE A 28 13.37 -2.98 -10.89
N GLN A 29 14.55 -3.18 -10.28
CA GLN A 29 15.42 -4.32 -10.55
C GLN A 29 14.76 -5.63 -10.11
N GLU A 30 14.23 -5.65 -8.89
CA GLU A 30 13.57 -6.84 -8.32
C GLU A 30 12.08 -6.93 -8.71
N GLN A 31 11.54 -5.89 -9.37
CA GLN A 31 10.14 -5.75 -9.74
C GLN A 31 9.16 -5.89 -8.57
N ARG A 32 9.47 -5.21 -7.45
CA ARG A 32 8.68 -5.21 -6.21
C ARG A 32 8.20 -3.81 -5.90
N PHE A 33 6.97 -3.69 -5.42
CA PHE A 33 6.34 -2.42 -5.09
C PHE A 33 5.47 -2.60 -3.86
N ALA A 34 5.49 -1.64 -2.94
CA ALA A 34 4.68 -1.70 -1.72
C ALA A 34 4.22 -0.31 -1.28
N ILE A 35 3.03 -0.26 -0.71
CA ILE A 35 2.49 0.88 0.03
C ILE A 35 1.98 0.41 1.40
N ALA A 36 1.93 1.32 2.34
CA ALA A 36 1.45 1.10 3.69
C ALA A 36 0.79 2.39 4.21
N ASP A 37 -0.30 2.23 4.93
CA ASP A 37 -1.05 3.30 5.59
C ASP A 37 -0.90 3.16 7.10
N GLY A 38 -0.21 4.13 7.71
CA GLY A 38 0.07 4.16 9.14
C GLY A 38 -1.15 4.62 9.94
N ALA A 39 -1.60 3.81 10.90
CA ALA A 39 -2.76 4.14 11.71
C ALA A 39 -2.49 5.33 12.66
N THR A 40 -3.14 6.46 12.38
CA THR A 40 -3.03 7.74 13.13
C THR A 40 -3.35 7.66 14.62
N GLU A 41 -4.09 6.63 15.06
CA GLU A 41 -4.38 6.45 16.48
C GLU A 41 -3.16 5.95 17.28
N THR A 42 -2.10 5.50 16.58
CA THR A 42 -0.91 4.90 17.18
C THR A 42 0.31 5.80 17.08
N SER A 43 1.21 5.75 18.09
CA SER A 43 2.48 6.45 18.01
C SER A 43 3.45 5.69 17.10
N PHE A 44 4.28 6.44 16.36
CA PHE A 44 5.29 5.90 15.46
C PHE A 44 4.75 5.06 14.30
N ALA A 45 3.52 5.36 13.85
CA ALA A 45 2.88 4.71 12.71
C ALA A 45 3.69 4.86 11.43
N LYS A 46 4.22 6.07 11.18
CA LYS A 46 5.14 6.37 10.07
C LYS A 46 6.34 5.44 10.03
N GLN A 47 7.07 5.30 11.14
CA GLN A 47 8.25 4.45 11.23
C GLN A 47 7.90 2.98 11.00
N TRP A 48 6.74 2.55 11.50
CA TRP A 48 6.26 1.19 11.29
C TRP A 48 5.90 0.91 9.82
N ALA A 49 5.12 1.79 9.19
CA ALA A 49 4.78 1.71 7.77
C ALA A 49 6.03 1.70 6.89
N GLN A 50 7.03 2.52 7.21
CA GLN A 50 8.35 2.53 6.57
C GLN A 50 9.08 1.20 6.70
N SER A 51 9.19 0.64 7.90
CA SER A 51 9.84 -0.66 8.12
C SER A 51 9.18 -1.79 7.34
N LEU A 52 7.84 -1.79 7.27
CA LEU A 52 7.08 -2.81 6.53
C LEU A 52 7.33 -2.76 5.02
N VAL A 53 7.24 -1.58 4.39
CA VAL A 53 7.45 -1.47 2.94
C VAL A 53 8.90 -1.79 2.57
N GLN A 54 9.88 -1.35 3.39
CA GLN A 54 11.29 -1.65 3.13
C GLN A 54 11.57 -3.16 3.23
N ALA A 55 11.06 -3.81 4.28
CA ALA A 55 11.17 -5.25 4.43
C ALA A 55 10.54 -6.00 3.24
N PHE A 56 9.39 -5.55 2.75
CA PHE A 56 8.73 -6.16 1.58
C PHE A 56 9.61 -6.07 0.33
N ILE A 57 10.19 -4.90 0.06
CA ILE A 57 11.06 -4.72 -1.12
C ILE A 57 12.34 -5.54 -1.01
N SER A 58 12.97 -5.59 0.17
CA SER A 58 14.20 -6.36 0.38
C SER A 58 13.97 -7.87 0.29
N ASN A 59 12.95 -8.38 0.99
CA ASN A 59 12.65 -9.80 1.05
C ASN A 59 11.14 -9.98 1.30
N PRO A 60 10.31 -10.17 0.26
CA PRO A 60 8.87 -10.34 0.41
C PRO A 60 8.50 -11.45 1.41
N PRO A 61 7.42 -11.27 2.18
CA PRO A 61 6.89 -12.32 3.04
C PRO A 61 6.38 -13.53 2.22
N PRO A 62 6.19 -14.69 2.87
CA PRO A 62 5.49 -15.81 2.23
C PRO A 62 4.07 -15.42 1.80
N PHE A 63 3.62 -15.98 0.67
CA PHE A 63 2.24 -15.92 0.25
C PHE A 63 1.42 -17.06 0.87
N PRO A 64 0.10 -16.87 1.10
CA PRO A 64 -0.78 -17.90 1.68
C PRO A 64 -0.87 -19.23 0.93
N SER A 65 -0.44 -19.27 -0.33
CA SER A 65 -0.35 -20.49 -1.14
C SER A 65 0.85 -21.37 -0.78
N GLU A 66 1.82 -20.85 -0.03
CA GLU A 66 3.04 -21.54 0.32
C GLU A 66 2.92 -22.40 1.59
N THR A 67 3.77 -23.42 1.71
CA THR A 67 3.83 -24.28 2.90
C THR A 67 4.30 -23.51 4.13
N ASN A 68 3.64 -23.73 5.28
CA ASN A 68 3.94 -23.10 6.58
C ASN A 68 4.02 -21.57 6.48
N TRP A 69 3.17 -20.97 5.64
CA TRP A 69 3.22 -19.54 5.35
C TRP A 69 2.97 -18.69 6.60
N ARG A 70 2.18 -19.16 7.57
CA ARG A 70 1.86 -18.43 8.81
C ARG A 70 3.10 -18.29 9.69
N GLU A 71 3.77 -19.41 9.99
CA GLU A 71 4.99 -19.42 10.80
C GLU A 71 6.10 -18.63 10.12
N ARG A 72 6.21 -18.73 8.79
CA ARG A 72 7.17 -17.95 8.00
C ARG A 72 6.83 -16.46 7.97
N LEU A 73 5.55 -16.09 7.95
CA LEU A 73 5.10 -14.70 7.99
C LEU A 73 5.40 -14.08 9.36
N GLU A 74 5.15 -14.82 10.44
CA GLU A 74 5.57 -14.44 11.80
C GLU A 74 7.09 -14.29 11.90
N GLY A 75 7.83 -15.23 11.30
CA GLY A 75 9.29 -15.16 11.20
C GLY A 75 9.80 -13.96 10.40
N TRP A 76 9.08 -13.58 9.34
CA TRP A 76 9.36 -12.38 8.54
C TRP A 76 9.08 -11.09 9.33
N LEU A 77 8.00 -11.05 10.10
CA LEU A 77 7.59 -9.85 10.84
C LEU A 77 8.46 -9.59 12.07
N ARG A 78 8.92 -10.64 12.75
CA ARG A 78 9.71 -10.55 13.99
C ARG A 78 10.91 -9.60 13.93
N PRO A 79 11.85 -9.71 12.96
CA PRO A 79 12.99 -8.78 12.90
C PRO A 79 12.56 -7.33 12.62
N ILE A 80 11.45 -7.12 11.91
CA ILE A 80 10.90 -5.79 11.63
C ILE A 80 10.37 -5.17 12.93
N GLN A 81 9.67 -5.95 13.74
CA GLN A 81 9.15 -5.54 15.04
C GLN A 81 10.27 -5.18 16.01
N GLN A 82 11.32 -6.02 16.07
CA GLN A 82 12.51 -5.76 16.89
C GLN A 82 13.19 -4.45 16.48
N SER A 83 13.43 -4.26 15.17
CA SER A 83 14.05 -3.03 14.67
C SER A 83 13.19 -1.79 14.92
N TRP A 84 11.87 -1.89 14.88
CA TRP A 84 10.97 -0.78 15.22
C TRP A 84 11.07 -0.42 16.71
N GLU A 85 11.07 -1.42 17.60
CA GLU A 85 11.15 -1.20 19.05
C GLU A 85 12.51 -0.61 19.46
N GLU A 86 13.60 -1.10 18.88
CA GLU A 86 14.97 -0.58 19.08
C GLU A 86 15.16 0.82 18.49
N GLY A 87 14.40 1.18 17.45
CA GLY A 87 14.45 2.48 16.81
C GLY A 87 13.73 3.60 17.58
N ILE A 88 13.00 3.27 18.65
CA ILE A 88 12.30 4.25 19.47
C ILE A 88 13.24 4.78 20.56
N ASP A 89 13.39 6.10 20.62
CA ASP A 89 14.09 6.78 21.70
C ASP A 89 13.21 6.89 22.96
N TRP A 90 13.11 5.78 23.69
CA TRP A 90 12.24 5.66 24.87
C TRP A 90 12.59 6.64 25.99
N GLU A 91 13.85 7.06 26.11
CA GLU A 91 14.33 7.93 27.19
C GLU A 91 13.88 9.39 27.00
N ASN A 92 13.76 9.83 25.74
CA ASN A 92 13.37 11.20 25.41
C ASN A 92 11.89 11.39 25.06
N LEU A 93 11.08 10.32 25.16
CA LEU A 93 9.65 10.40 24.93
C LEU A 93 8.91 11.08 26.07
N ALA A 94 8.00 11.99 25.72
CA ALA A 94 7.00 12.47 26.67
C ALA A 94 6.17 11.28 27.20
N TRP A 95 5.81 11.30 28.49
CA TRP A 95 5.18 10.15 29.15
C TRP A 95 3.94 9.61 28.41
N PHE A 96 3.10 10.49 27.85
CA PHE A 96 1.89 10.11 27.10
C PHE A 96 2.23 9.40 25.77
N ALA A 97 3.37 9.73 25.17
CA ALA A 97 3.86 9.07 23.96
C ALA A 97 4.45 7.69 24.30
N VAL A 98 5.05 7.51 25.49
CA VAL A 98 5.50 6.20 25.97
C VAL A 98 4.32 5.24 26.13
N GLU A 99 3.21 5.68 26.73
CA GLU A 99 2.03 4.83 26.88
C GLU A 99 1.43 4.41 25.54
N LYS A 100 1.32 5.33 24.59
CA LYS A 100 0.86 5.01 23.23
C LYS A 100 1.83 4.09 22.49
N ALA A 101 3.14 4.32 22.61
CA ALA A 101 4.16 3.47 21.98
C ALA A 101 4.11 2.03 22.52
N ARG A 102 3.81 1.84 23.81
CA ARG A 102 3.60 0.52 24.43
C ARG A 102 2.38 -0.23 23.91
N MET A 103 1.41 0.47 23.30
CA MET A 103 0.29 -0.18 22.61
C MET A 103 0.68 -0.72 21.22
N GLY A 104 1.84 -0.30 20.71
CA GLY A 104 2.33 -0.62 19.38
C GLY A 104 1.81 0.31 18.29
N ALA A 105 2.60 0.43 17.23
CA ALA A 105 2.16 1.01 15.96
C ALA A 105 1.34 -0.02 15.18
N SER A 106 0.41 0.46 14.35
CA SER A 106 -0.35 -0.37 13.42
C SER A 106 -0.32 0.23 12.02
N SER A 107 -0.27 -0.61 10.99
CA SER A 107 -0.20 -0.16 9.60
C SER A 107 -0.84 -1.17 8.66
N SER A 108 -1.41 -0.68 7.56
CA SER A 108 -1.74 -1.53 6.41
C SER A 108 -0.43 -1.97 5.73
N LEU A 109 -0.53 -2.95 4.84
CA LEU A 109 0.54 -3.27 3.90
C LEU A 109 -0.07 -3.88 2.65
N LEU A 110 0.14 -3.23 1.51
CA LEU A 110 -0.13 -3.80 0.20
C LEU A 110 1.20 -3.89 -0.55
N GLY A 111 1.58 -5.11 -0.91
CA GLY A 111 2.77 -5.36 -1.72
C GLY A 111 2.43 -6.15 -2.97
N VAL A 112 3.10 -5.84 -4.08
CA VAL A 112 3.04 -6.59 -5.33
C VAL A 112 4.44 -6.92 -5.83
N ILE A 113 4.62 -8.16 -6.27
CA ILE A 113 5.81 -8.65 -6.96
C ILE A 113 5.45 -9.03 -8.38
N PHE A 114 6.34 -8.76 -9.33
CA PHE A 114 6.22 -9.24 -10.71
C PHE A 114 7.31 -10.27 -10.99
N GLU A 115 6.88 -11.45 -11.41
CA GLU A 115 7.75 -12.57 -11.72
C GLU A 115 7.74 -12.84 -13.22
N LYS A 116 8.91 -13.11 -13.79
CA LYS A 116 9.03 -13.46 -15.19
C LYS A 116 8.65 -14.92 -15.40
N VAL A 117 7.55 -15.17 -16.11
CA VAL A 117 7.11 -16.52 -16.49
C VAL A 117 7.76 -16.96 -17.80
N SER A 118 7.83 -16.05 -18.77
CA SER A 118 8.46 -16.30 -20.07
C SER A 118 8.95 -14.97 -20.69
N PRO A 119 9.69 -14.99 -21.81
CA PRO A 119 10.10 -13.75 -22.48
C PRO A 119 8.89 -12.87 -22.83
N GLY A 120 8.81 -11.71 -22.18
CA GLY A 120 7.74 -10.74 -22.43
C GLY A 120 6.42 -10.99 -21.70
N ILE A 121 6.33 -12.01 -20.84
CA ILE A 121 5.15 -12.28 -20.01
C ILE A 121 5.56 -12.24 -18.53
N LEU A 122 4.88 -11.40 -17.76
CA LEU A 122 5.01 -11.33 -16.31
C LEU A 122 3.76 -11.91 -15.66
N ARG A 123 3.93 -12.56 -14.51
CA ARG A 123 2.86 -12.81 -13.54
C ARG A 123 3.06 -11.84 -12.40
N TRP A 124 1.98 -11.38 -11.80
CA TRP A 124 2.06 -10.61 -10.56
C TRP A 124 1.45 -11.40 -9.42
N LEU A 125 2.00 -11.21 -8.22
CA LEU A 125 1.44 -11.70 -6.96
C LEU A 125 1.33 -10.52 -6.00
N ALA A 126 0.16 -10.32 -5.42
CA ALA A 126 -0.12 -9.27 -4.45
C ALA A 126 -0.54 -9.86 -3.11
N LEU A 127 -0.07 -9.24 -2.03
CA LEU A 127 -0.40 -9.55 -0.65
C LEU A 127 -0.93 -8.29 0.02
N ALA A 128 -2.03 -8.39 0.76
CA ALA A 128 -2.63 -7.27 1.45
C ALA A 128 -2.99 -7.59 2.91
N PHE A 129 -2.64 -6.64 3.78
CA PHE A 129 -3.17 -6.44 5.13
C PHE A 129 -3.81 -5.05 5.18
N GLY A 130 -5.03 -4.97 5.69
CA GLY A 130 -5.82 -3.74 5.67
C GLY A 130 -6.59 -3.54 4.36
N ASP A 131 -6.70 -2.27 3.95
CA ASP A 131 -7.63 -1.78 2.94
C ASP A 131 -6.99 -0.89 1.86
N SER A 132 -5.66 -0.74 1.87
CA SER A 132 -4.94 -0.22 0.70
C SER A 132 -5.15 -1.16 -0.49
N CYS A 133 -5.44 -0.60 -1.67
CA CYS A 133 -5.92 -1.37 -2.81
C CYS A 133 -4.98 -1.35 -4.02
N LEU A 134 -4.90 -2.50 -4.68
CA LEU A 134 -4.35 -2.71 -6.01
C LEU A 134 -5.49 -2.72 -7.03
N PHE A 135 -5.32 -1.93 -8.09
CA PHE A 135 -6.17 -1.96 -9.27
C PHE A 135 -5.35 -2.31 -10.51
N GLN A 136 -5.82 -3.26 -11.32
CA GLN A 136 -5.23 -3.58 -12.63
C GLN A 136 -6.14 -3.09 -13.75
N ILE A 137 -5.61 -2.27 -14.64
CA ILE A 137 -6.30 -1.72 -15.79
C ILE A 137 -5.64 -2.26 -17.06
N ARG A 138 -6.46 -2.77 -17.99
CA ARG A 138 -6.05 -3.24 -19.31
C ARG A 138 -7.10 -2.83 -20.32
N GLY A 139 -6.69 -2.34 -21.49
CA GLY A 139 -7.63 -2.04 -22.57
C GLY A 139 -8.73 -1.02 -22.20
N ASN A 140 -8.44 -0.09 -21.29
CA ASN A 140 -9.40 0.87 -20.75
C ASN A 140 -10.57 0.24 -19.94
N GLU A 141 -10.30 -0.90 -19.29
CA GLU A 141 -11.20 -1.59 -18.37
C GLU A 141 -10.49 -1.95 -17.07
N LEU A 142 -11.23 -1.93 -15.96
CA LEU A 142 -10.77 -2.43 -14.66
C LEU A 142 -10.89 -3.95 -14.64
N LEU A 143 -9.75 -4.66 -14.64
CA LEU A 143 -9.71 -6.12 -14.57
C LEU A 143 -9.73 -6.63 -13.13
N VAL A 144 -9.01 -5.94 -12.25
CA VAL A 144 -8.83 -6.37 -10.86
C VAL A 144 -8.99 -5.18 -9.93
N ALA A 145 -9.76 -5.40 -8.87
CA ALA A 145 -9.71 -4.66 -7.62
C ALA A 145 -9.38 -5.64 -6.48
N PHE A 146 -8.47 -5.25 -5.59
CA PHE A 146 -7.95 -6.09 -4.50
C PHE A 146 -7.36 -5.22 -3.39
N PRO A 147 -7.49 -5.55 -2.09
CA PRO A 147 -8.33 -6.62 -1.55
C PRO A 147 -9.82 -6.26 -1.52
N LEU A 148 -10.15 -4.96 -1.60
CA LEU A 148 -11.53 -4.49 -1.64
C LEU A 148 -11.94 -4.24 -3.10
N ASP A 149 -13.10 -4.74 -3.46
CA ASP A 149 -13.71 -4.62 -4.80
C ASP A 149 -14.97 -3.75 -4.81
N LYS A 150 -15.33 -3.19 -3.65
CA LYS A 150 -16.48 -2.32 -3.47
C LYS A 150 -16.22 -1.22 -2.45
N ALA A 151 -16.77 -0.03 -2.71
CA ALA A 151 -16.62 1.12 -1.83
C ALA A 151 -17.25 0.92 -0.44
N GLU A 152 -18.31 0.11 -0.34
CA GLU A 152 -19.01 -0.18 0.90
C GLU A 152 -18.21 -1.04 1.90
N LYS A 153 -17.13 -1.70 1.44
CA LYS A 153 -16.30 -2.58 2.28
C LYS A 153 -15.28 -1.81 3.14
N PHE A 154 -14.98 -0.57 2.77
CA PHE A 154 -14.13 0.32 3.57
C PHE A 154 -14.82 0.63 4.90
N ASN A 155 -14.06 0.53 5.99
CA ASN A 155 -14.56 0.77 7.33
C ASN A 155 -13.46 1.38 8.19
N ASN A 156 -13.79 1.85 9.39
CA ASN A 156 -12.81 2.53 10.26
C ASN A 156 -11.97 1.57 11.10
N ARG A 157 -12.04 0.26 10.87
CA ARG A 157 -11.32 -0.77 11.63
C ARG A 157 -10.74 -1.84 10.71
N PRO A 158 -9.90 -1.46 9.73
CA PRO A 158 -9.19 -2.43 8.91
C PRO A 158 -8.30 -3.31 9.80
N ILE A 159 -7.97 -4.49 9.29
CA ILE A 159 -7.12 -5.44 10.00
C ILE A 159 -5.67 -5.15 9.63
N LEU A 160 -4.96 -4.52 10.56
CA LEU A 160 -3.63 -3.96 10.35
C LEU A 160 -2.54 -4.84 10.98
N LEU A 161 -1.33 -4.77 10.43
CA LEU A 161 -0.15 -5.36 11.06
C LEU A 161 0.30 -4.47 12.21
N CYS A 162 0.55 -5.07 13.37
CA CYS A 162 0.99 -4.38 14.57
C CYS A 162 2.47 -4.63 14.86
N SER A 163 3.17 -3.61 15.35
CA SER A 163 4.55 -3.74 15.79
C SER A 163 4.70 -4.62 17.05
N TYR A 164 3.64 -4.75 17.86
CA TYR A 164 3.61 -5.69 18.98
C TYR A 164 3.12 -7.08 18.54
N PRO A 165 3.92 -8.15 18.72
CA PRO A 165 3.59 -9.49 18.24
C PRO A 165 2.23 -10.02 18.73
N GLN A 166 1.88 -9.78 19.99
CA GLN A 166 0.67 -10.31 20.63
C GLN A 166 -0.62 -9.81 19.96
N ASN A 167 -0.57 -8.66 19.29
CA ASN A 167 -1.71 -8.04 18.64
C ASN A 167 -1.99 -8.59 17.23
N ASN A 168 -1.11 -9.45 16.70
CA ASN A 168 -1.25 -9.97 15.32
C ASN A 168 -1.97 -11.32 15.22
N GLN A 169 -2.36 -11.96 16.33
CA GLN A 169 -2.92 -13.32 16.31
C GLN A 169 -4.12 -13.50 15.36
N ARG A 170 -4.96 -12.46 15.22
CA ARG A 170 -6.15 -12.47 14.36
C ARG A 170 -5.89 -11.94 12.95
N VAL A 171 -4.73 -11.32 12.71
CA VAL A 171 -4.35 -10.75 11.42
C VAL A 171 -4.13 -11.85 10.39
N TRP A 172 -3.59 -12.98 10.83
CA TRP A 172 -3.27 -14.13 9.99
C TRP A 172 -4.49 -14.70 9.27
N ASP A 173 -5.64 -14.78 9.92
CA ASP A 173 -6.86 -15.32 9.29
C ASP A 173 -7.47 -14.41 8.21
N LYS A 174 -6.88 -13.22 8.05
CA LYS A 174 -7.45 -12.12 7.27
C LYS A 174 -6.48 -11.59 6.23
N VAL A 175 -5.27 -12.17 6.16
CA VAL A 175 -4.37 -11.93 5.04
C VAL A 175 -5.07 -12.31 3.75
N GLN A 176 -4.90 -11.46 2.75
CA GLN A 176 -5.42 -11.74 1.42
C GLN A 176 -4.26 -11.76 0.44
N ALA A 177 -4.34 -12.67 -0.52
CA ALA A 177 -3.43 -12.72 -1.64
C ALA A 177 -4.18 -12.88 -2.94
N LYS A 178 -3.62 -12.34 -4.01
CA LYS A 178 -4.15 -12.48 -5.36
C LYS A 178 -3.00 -12.52 -6.34
N GLU A 179 -3.26 -13.13 -7.49
CA GLU A 179 -2.30 -13.22 -8.57
C GLU A 179 -3.00 -13.06 -9.91
N GLY A 180 -2.24 -12.74 -10.93
CA GLY A 180 -2.75 -12.61 -12.29
C GLY A 180 -1.62 -12.48 -13.30
N ASP A 181 -1.99 -12.44 -14.58
CA ASP A 181 -1.06 -12.12 -15.65
C ASP A 181 -0.88 -10.61 -15.78
N CYS A 182 0.30 -10.21 -16.23
CA CYS A 182 0.63 -8.85 -16.60
C CYS A 182 1.03 -8.84 -18.09
N GLN A 183 0.32 -8.04 -18.87
CA GLN A 183 0.52 -7.86 -20.30
C GLN A 183 1.11 -6.48 -20.59
N PRO A 184 1.77 -6.29 -21.73
CA PRO A 184 2.19 -4.95 -22.14
C PRO A 184 0.99 -4.00 -22.19
N GLU A 185 1.22 -2.75 -21.78
CA GLU A 185 0.22 -1.69 -21.64
C GLU A 185 -0.73 -1.84 -20.43
N ASP A 186 -0.54 -2.86 -19.58
CA ASP A 186 -1.21 -2.91 -18.29
C ASP A 186 -0.74 -1.77 -17.39
N ILE A 187 -1.70 -1.25 -16.62
CA ILE A 187 -1.45 -0.26 -15.57
C ILE A 187 -1.89 -0.87 -14.25
N PHE A 188 -1.01 -0.80 -13.26
CA PHE A 188 -1.31 -1.17 -11.88
C PHE A 188 -1.28 0.08 -11.02
N LEU A 189 -2.33 0.28 -10.24
CA LEU A 189 -2.45 1.38 -9.28
C LEU A 189 -2.44 0.80 -7.88
N LEU A 190 -1.48 1.20 -7.04
CA LEU A 190 -1.52 0.92 -5.59
C LEU A 190 -1.93 2.21 -4.90
N ILE A 191 -3.01 2.16 -4.11
CA ILE A 191 -3.64 3.35 -3.53
C ILE A 191 -4.00 3.10 -2.06
N THR A 192 -3.74 4.07 -1.17
CA THR A 192 -4.23 4.03 0.22
C THR A 192 -5.73 4.36 0.31
N ASP A 193 -6.31 4.11 1.49
CA ASP A 193 -7.75 3.85 1.67
C ASP A 193 -8.66 4.97 1.13
N ALA A 194 -8.35 6.25 1.41
CA ALA A 194 -9.21 7.37 1.11
C ALA A 194 -9.36 7.58 -0.40
N LEU A 195 -8.27 7.46 -1.16
CA LEU A 195 -8.31 7.56 -2.61
C LEU A 195 -8.77 6.25 -3.27
N ALA A 196 -8.49 5.09 -2.67
CA ALA A 196 -8.99 3.79 -3.12
C ALA A 196 -10.52 3.70 -3.02
N GLN A 197 -11.10 4.22 -1.94
CA GLN A 197 -12.55 4.30 -1.77
C GLN A 197 -13.17 5.19 -2.85
N TRP A 198 -12.61 6.37 -3.10
CA TRP A 198 -13.07 7.23 -4.20
C TRP A 198 -12.97 6.56 -5.56
N PHE A 199 -11.88 5.84 -5.83
CA PHE A 199 -11.70 5.08 -7.06
C PHE A 199 -12.87 4.11 -7.26
N LEU A 200 -13.20 3.31 -6.24
CA LEU A 200 -14.30 2.36 -6.32
C LEU A 200 -15.66 3.04 -6.45
N ILE A 201 -15.93 4.14 -5.75
CA ILE A 201 -17.17 4.92 -5.91
C ILE A 201 -17.31 5.40 -7.36
N GLN A 202 -16.26 6.00 -7.94
CA GLN A 202 -16.33 6.50 -9.32
C GLN A 202 -16.53 5.37 -10.32
N TRP A 203 -15.87 4.23 -10.12
CA TRP A 203 -16.04 3.06 -10.98
C TRP A 203 -17.45 2.45 -10.88
N GLU A 204 -18.00 2.32 -9.66
CA GLU A 204 -19.38 1.85 -9.41
C GLU A 204 -20.44 2.79 -10.06
N GLU A 205 -20.13 4.09 -10.18
CA GLU A 205 -20.92 5.07 -10.92
C GLU A 205 -20.74 4.99 -12.46
N GLY A 206 -19.99 4.01 -12.97
CA GLY A 206 -19.73 3.81 -14.40
C GLY A 206 -18.66 4.73 -14.99
N LYS A 207 -17.87 5.41 -14.16
CA LYS A 207 -16.76 6.28 -14.61
C LYS A 207 -15.45 5.50 -14.69
N LYS A 208 -14.41 6.18 -15.18
CA LYS A 208 -13.07 5.63 -15.41
C LYS A 208 -12.03 6.40 -14.59
N PRO A 209 -11.98 6.22 -13.26
CA PRO A 209 -11.12 7.00 -12.37
C PRO A 209 -9.62 6.91 -12.73
N TRP A 210 -9.19 5.81 -13.35
CA TRP A 210 -7.83 5.65 -13.83
C TRP A 210 -7.45 6.64 -14.94
N GLU A 211 -8.40 7.17 -15.72
CA GLU A 211 -8.10 8.19 -16.73
C GLU A 211 -7.62 9.49 -16.07
N GLU A 212 -8.24 9.90 -14.94
CA GLU A 212 -7.78 11.07 -14.18
C GLU A 212 -6.42 10.79 -13.51
N LEU A 213 -6.27 9.64 -12.84
CA LEU A 213 -5.05 9.29 -12.13
C LEU A 213 -3.84 9.12 -13.06
N CYS A 214 -4.02 8.47 -14.22
CA CYS A 214 -2.93 8.24 -15.17
C CYS A 214 -2.47 9.50 -15.92
N ASN A 215 -3.29 10.56 -15.91
CA ASN A 215 -2.97 11.85 -16.52
C ASN A 215 -2.16 12.77 -15.60
N LEU A 216 -1.98 12.42 -14.32
CA LEU A 216 -1.13 13.14 -13.39
C LEU A 216 0.33 13.10 -13.86
N ARG A 217 0.95 14.26 -14.05
CA ARG A 217 2.32 14.35 -14.60
C ARG A 217 3.36 14.53 -13.51
N ASN A 218 2.99 15.19 -12.42
CA ASN A 218 3.89 15.58 -11.36
C ASN A 218 3.16 15.74 -10.02
N GLN A 219 3.93 15.90 -8.96
CA GLN A 219 3.44 16.04 -7.59
C GLN A 219 2.45 17.21 -7.41
N LYS A 220 2.63 18.34 -8.11
CA LYS A 220 1.71 19.49 -8.01
C LYS A 220 0.33 19.17 -8.59
N ASP A 221 0.28 18.46 -9.71
CA ASP A 221 -0.98 18.02 -10.31
C ASP A 221 -1.74 17.12 -9.33
N PHE A 222 -1.04 16.20 -8.67
CA PHE A 222 -1.61 15.32 -7.65
C PHE A 222 -2.13 16.11 -6.45
N VAL A 223 -1.35 17.07 -5.93
CA VAL A 223 -1.78 17.93 -4.82
C VAL A 223 -3.06 18.69 -5.16
N LEU A 224 -3.14 19.30 -6.34
CA LEU A 224 -4.34 20.01 -6.80
C LEU A 224 -5.54 19.06 -6.94
N PHE A 225 -5.33 17.88 -7.49
CA PHE A 225 -6.35 16.85 -7.64
C PHE A 225 -6.92 16.40 -6.30
N VAL A 226 -6.07 15.98 -5.35
CA VAL A 226 -6.50 15.52 -4.02
C VAL A 226 -7.13 16.66 -3.22
N SER A 227 -6.57 17.88 -3.29
CA SER A 227 -7.14 19.06 -2.61
C SER A 227 -8.54 19.38 -3.11
N ARG A 228 -8.77 19.28 -4.43
CA ARG A 228 -10.11 19.43 -5.02
C ARG A 228 -11.06 18.36 -4.50
N LEU A 229 -10.66 17.09 -4.46
CA LEU A 229 -11.50 16.01 -3.92
C LEU A 229 -11.87 16.22 -2.45
N ARG A 230 -10.93 16.68 -1.61
CA ARG A 230 -11.18 17.02 -0.21
C ARG A 230 -12.14 18.21 -0.08
N TYR A 231 -11.92 19.27 -0.85
CA TYR A 231 -12.81 20.45 -0.87
C TYR A 231 -14.24 20.08 -1.28
N GLU A 232 -14.39 19.25 -2.29
CA GLU A 232 -15.69 18.72 -2.76
C GLU A 232 -16.26 17.61 -1.86
N ARG A 233 -15.56 17.24 -0.78
CA ARG A 233 -15.93 16.16 0.16
C ARG A 233 -16.14 14.79 -0.51
N LYS A 234 -15.39 14.52 -1.59
CA LYS A 234 -15.41 13.25 -2.33
C LYS A 234 -14.49 12.19 -1.73
N ILE A 235 -13.52 12.61 -0.91
CA ILE A 235 -12.67 11.72 -0.10
C ILE A 235 -12.63 12.21 1.34
N LYS A 236 -12.29 11.31 2.26
CA LYS A 236 -11.95 11.67 3.64
C LYS A 236 -10.70 12.55 3.66
N ASN A 237 -10.57 13.38 4.69
CA ASN A 237 -9.33 14.11 4.94
C ASN A 237 -8.30 13.17 5.61
N ASP A 238 -7.74 12.28 4.79
CA ASP A 238 -6.72 11.30 5.20
C ASP A 238 -5.42 11.49 4.42
N ASP A 239 -4.33 10.86 4.86
CA ASP A 239 -3.12 10.73 4.06
C ASP A 239 -3.46 10.00 2.77
N VAL A 240 -2.77 10.34 1.69
CA VAL A 240 -3.02 9.70 0.40
C VAL A 240 -1.71 9.34 -0.27
N THR A 241 -1.63 8.10 -0.74
CA THR A 241 -0.51 7.57 -1.51
C THR A 241 -1.01 6.90 -2.78
N LEU A 242 -0.30 7.13 -3.87
CA LEU A 242 -0.57 6.53 -5.17
C LEU A 242 0.74 6.11 -5.84
N LEU A 243 0.87 4.81 -6.14
CA LEU A 243 1.85 4.31 -7.09
C LEU A 243 1.16 3.96 -8.41
N ILE A 244 1.72 4.42 -9.52
CA ILE A 244 1.29 4.07 -10.87
C ILE A 244 2.40 3.27 -11.53
N ILE A 245 2.20 1.98 -11.68
CA ILE A 245 3.12 1.07 -12.35
C ILE A 245 2.61 0.82 -13.77
N ARG A 246 3.45 1.04 -14.78
CA ARG A 246 3.11 0.79 -16.19
C ARG A 246 4.00 -0.29 -16.77
N ALA A 247 3.37 -1.33 -17.31
CA ALA A 247 4.02 -2.36 -18.08
C ALA A 247 4.17 -1.92 -19.53
N ARG A 248 5.39 -1.94 -20.06
CA ARG A 248 5.68 -1.60 -21.46
C ARG A 248 6.28 -2.80 -22.16
N ARG A 249 6.06 -2.88 -23.49
CA ARG A 249 6.85 -3.78 -24.32
C ARG A 249 8.33 -3.45 -24.07
N GLY A 250 9.14 -4.48 -23.82
CA GLY A 250 10.58 -4.26 -23.73
C GLY A 250 11.05 -3.84 -25.11
N GLY A 251 11.80 -2.74 -25.22
CA GLY A 251 12.48 -2.43 -26.47
C GLY A 251 13.40 -3.60 -26.82
N GLU A 252 13.38 -4.02 -28.08
CA GLU A 252 14.49 -4.77 -28.65
C GLU A 252 15.70 -3.84 -28.60
N GLY A 253 16.62 -4.12 -27.68
CA GLY A 253 17.96 -3.53 -27.71
C GLY A 253 18.80 -4.20 -28.79
#